data_AF-A0XWX5-F1
#
_entry.id   AF-A0XWX5-F1
#
_cell.length_a   1.000
_cell.length_b   1.000
_cell.length_c   1.000
_cell.angle_alpha   90.00
_cell.angle_beta   90.00
_cell.angle_gamma   90.00
#
_symmetry.space_group_name_H-M   'P 1'
#
loop_
_entity.id
_entity.type
_entity.pdbx_description
1 polymer ?
#
loop_
_entity_poly.entity_id
_entity_poly.type
_entity_poly.pdbx_seq_one_letter_code
_entity_poly.pdbx_strand_id
1 'polypeptide(L)'
;MAKEKFERVKPHVNVGTIGHVDHGKTTLTAAITNVLAKVYGGVAKDFASIDNAPEERERGITISTSHVEYDTPTRHYAHVDCPGHADYVKNMITGAAQMDGAILVVAATDGPMPQTREHILLSRQVGVPYIIVFMNKCDMVDDEELLELVEMEVRELLSEYDFPGDDLPLIQGSALKALEGEKQWEDKIVELAEALDSYIPEPERDIDKPFIMPIEDVFSIQGRGTVVTGRVEAGIINVNDEVEIVGIKETTKSTCTGVEMFRKLLDEGRAGENIGALLRGTKREDVERGQVLAKPGSINPHTTFTSEVYVLSKDEGGRHTPFFKGYRPQFYFRTTDVTGDVQLPEGVEMVMPGDNIKMTVTLIAPIAMDEGLRFAIREGGRTVGAGVVATIVE
;
A
#
# COMPACT_ATOMS: atom_id res chain seq x y z
N MET A 1 13.40 29.24 -6.55
CA MET A 1 13.05 29.37 -5.13
C MET A 1 13.77 28.25 -4.38
N ALA A 2 14.35 28.53 -3.21
CA ALA A 2 14.92 27.46 -2.38
C ALA A 2 13.79 26.49 -2.01
N LYS A 3 14.04 25.18 -2.10
CA LYS A 3 13.07 24.18 -1.63
C LYS A 3 12.93 24.32 -0.12
N GLU A 4 11.70 24.25 0.36
CA GLU A 4 11.39 24.26 1.79
C GLU A 4 12.02 23.03 2.47
N LYS A 5 12.43 23.18 3.74
CA LYS A 5 12.96 22.09 4.55
C LYS A 5 11.81 21.45 5.31
N PHE A 6 11.73 20.13 5.33
CA PHE A 6 10.71 19.44 6.11
C PHE A 6 11.08 19.49 7.60
N GLU A 7 10.16 19.96 8.44
CA GLU A 7 10.33 20.01 9.89
C GLU A 7 9.55 18.89 10.57
N ARG A 8 10.25 18.06 11.35
CA ARG A 8 9.65 16.94 12.11
C ARG A 8 9.01 17.43 13.41
N VAL A 9 7.89 18.16 13.28
CA VAL A 9 7.18 18.75 14.44
C VAL A 9 6.13 17.79 15.02
N LYS A 10 5.58 16.89 14.20
CA LYS A 10 4.50 15.96 14.56
C LYS A 10 4.86 14.51 14.23
N PRO A 11 4.31 13.51 14.94
CA PRO A 11 4.42 12.11 14.55
C PRO A 11 3.91 11.87 13.12
N HIS A 12 4.59 10.98 12.39
CA HIS A 12 4.30 10.67 11.00
C HIS A 12 3.62 9.30 10.85
N VAL A 13 2.44 9.29 10.24
CA VAL A 13 1.64 8.08 10.01
C VAL A 13 1.31 7.96 8.52
N ASN A 14 1.50 6.77 7.96
CA ASN A 14 1.08 6.47 6.60
C ASN A 14 -0.31 5.86 6.62
N VAL A 15 -1.21 6.43 5.85
CA VAL A 15 -2.56 5.92 5.68
C VAL A 15 -2.89 5.83 4.20
N GLY A 16 -4.05 5.27 3.86
CA GLY A 16 -4.49 5.30 2.47
C GLY A 16 -5.88 4.73 2.29
N THR A 17 -6.51 5.07 1.17
CA THR A 17 -7.85 4.62 0.82
C THR A 17 -7.81 3.30 0.05
N ILE A 18 -8.62 2.35 0.48
CA ILE A 18 -8.84 1.06 -0.18
C ILE A 18 -10.35 0.82 -0.33
N GLY A 19 -10.75 -0.12 -1.19
CA GLY A 19 -12.14 -0.46 -1.44
C GLY A 19 -12.47 -0.56 -2.92
N HIS A 20 -13.70 -0.97 -3.20
CA HIS A 20 -14.18 -1.24 -4.56
C HIS A 20 -14.13 0.00 -5.49
N VAL A 21 -14.11 -0.27 -6.80
CA VAL A 21 -14.24 0.78 -7.82
C VAL A 21 -15.51 1.60 -7.60
N ASP A 22 -15.47 2.90 -7.91
CA ASP A 22 -16.60 3.83 -7.79
C ASP A 22 -17.20 4.04 -6.39
N HIS A 23 -16.64 3.46 -5.32
CA HIS A 23 -17.04 3.75 -3.95
C HIS A 23 -16.58 5.15 -3.45
N GLY A 24 -15.75 5.86 -4.24
CA GLY A 24 -15.38 7.26 -3.99
C GLY A 24 -14.11 7.47 -3.17
N LYS A 25 -13.12 6.57 -3.29
CA LYS A 25 -11.78 6.70 -2.65
C LYS A 25 -11.11 8.03 -2.95
N THR A 26 -10.91 8.36 -4.23
CA THR A 26 -10.24 9.59 -4.66
C THR A 26 -11.03 10.85 -4.28
N THR A 27 -12.36 10.77 -4.34
CA THR A 27 -13.24 11.85 -3.86
C THR A 27 -13.07 12.08 -2.36
N LEU A 28 -12.98 11.01 -1.57
CA LEU A 28 -12.70 11.10 -0.14
C LEU A 28 -11.32 11.68 0.14
N THR A 29 -10.29 11.25 -0.58
CA THR A 29 -8.93 11.80 -0.47
C THR A 29 -8.90 13.31 -0.76
N ALA A 30 -9.61 13.75 -1.80
CA ALA A 30 -9.78 15.17 -2.09
C ALA A 30 -10.53 15.89 -0.96
N ALA A 31 -11.64 15.32 -0.46
CA ALA A 31 -12.41 15.91 0.65
C ALA A 31 -11.56 16.06 1.93
N ILE A 32 -10.77 15.05 2.30
CA ILE A 32 -9.86 15.10 3.44
C ILE A 32 -8.89 16.28 3.31
N THR A 33 -8.17 16.38 2.19
CA THR A 33 -7.19 17.46 2.01
C THR A 33 -7.84 18.86 2.02
N ASN A 34 -9.03 19.03 1.43
CA ASN A 34 -9.72 20.33 1.42
C ASN A 34 -10.30 20.71 2.79
N VAL A 35 -11.02 19.79 3.44
CA VAL A 35 -11.66 20.06 4.72
C VAL A 35 -10.61 20.28 5.81
N LEU A 36 -9.58 19.44 5.89
CA LEU A 36 -8.52 19.62 6.89
C LEU A 36 -7.71 20.88 6.64
N ALA A 37 -7.44 21.25 5.37
CA ALA A 37 -6.81 22.54 5.07
C ALA A 37 -7.67 23.74 5.51
N LYS A 38 -9.00 23.64 5.41
CA LYS A 38 -9.94 24.67 5.88
C LYS A 38 -9.99 24.77 7.41
N VAL A 39 -9.95 23.63 8.11
CA VAL A 39 -10.12 23.56 9.57
C VAL A 39 -8.81 23.80 10.32
N TYR A 40 -7.72 23.19 9.87
CA TYR A 40 -6.41 23.19 10.56
C TYR A 40 -5.32 23.98 9.84
N GLY A 41 -5.60 24.47 8.62
CA GLY A 41 -4.58 25.03 7.73
C GLY A 41 -3.88 23.96 6.91
N GLY A 42 -3.05 24.37 5.95
CA GLY A 42 -2.34 23.45 5.04
C GLY A 42 -2.63 23.74 3.57
N VAL A 43 -2.30 22.79 2.69
CA VAL A 43 -2.47 22.92 1.24
C VAL A 43 -3.59 22.01 0.77
N ALA A 44 -4.70 22.61 0.33
CA ALA A 44 -5.79 21.89 -0.32
C ALA A 44 -5.33 21.23 -1.63
N LYS A 45 -5.81 20.02 -1.91
CA LYS A 45 -5.62 19.31 -3.20
C LYS A 45 -6.97 19.11 -3.86
N ASP A 46 -7.09 19.46 -5.13
CA ASP A 46 -8.30 19.18 -5.90
C ASP A 46 -8.28 17.74 -6.43
N PHE A 47 -9.45 17.18 -6.71
CA PHE A 47 -9.59 15.84 -7.29
C PHE A 47 -8.72 15.66 -8.55
N ALA A 48 -8.69 16.68 -9.42
CA ALA A 48 -7.92 16.67 -10.66
C ALA A 48 -6.39 16.69 -10.48
N SER A 49 -5.88 17.06 -9.29
CA SER A 49 -4.45 16.93 -8.97
C SER A 49 -4.05 15.53 -8.50
N ILE A 50 -5.03 14.75 -8.01
CA ILE A 50 -4.84 13.37 -7.55
C ILE A 50 -4.88 12.43 -8.74
N ASP A 51 -6.00 12.43 -9.49
CA ASP A 51 -6.15 11.74 -10.79
C ASP A 51 -5.64 12.65 -11.92
N ASN A 52 -4.31 12.74 -12.04
CA ASN A 52 -3.66 13.67 -12.95
C ASN A 52 -3.21 13.04 -14.28
N ALA A 53 -3.16 11.71 -14.39
CA ALA A 53 -2.74 11.07 -15.62
C ALA A 53 -3.81 11.24 -16.72
N PRO A 54 -3.43 11.51 -17.98
CA PRO A 54 -4.38 11.65 -19.08
C PRO A 54 -5.31 10.43 -19.22
N GLU A 55 -4.79 9.23 -18.99
CA GLU A 55 -5.54 7.97 -19.05
C GLU A 55 -6.55 7.82 -17.90
N GLU A 56 -6.21 8.28 -16.69
CA GLU A 56 -7.11 8.28 -15.53
C GLU A 56 -8.30 9.20 -15.76
N ARG A 57 -8.05 10.40 -16.31
CA ARG A 57 -9.11 11.37 -16.63
C ARG A 57 -10.05 10.91 -17.74
N GLU A 58 -9.53 10.18 -18.73
CA GLU A 58 -10.34 9.65 -19.83
C GLU A 58 -11.20 8.48 -19.39
N ARG A 59 -10.68 7.62 -18.52
CA ARG A 59 -11.38 6.42 -18.04
C ARG A 59 -12.22 6.64 -16.77
N GLY A 60 -11.99 7.74 -16.04
CA GLY A 60 -12.68 8.05 -14.79
C GLY A 60 -12.32 7.09 -13.64
N ILE A 61 -11.16 6.43 -13.71
CA ILE A 61 -10.67 5.49 -12.70
C ILE A 61 -9.22 5.80 -12.35
N THR A 62 -8.87 5.66 -11.08
CA THR A 62 -7.48 5.70 -10.60
C THR A 62 -6.71 4.50 -11.15
N ILE A 63 -5.54 4.75 -11.73
CA ILE A 63 -4.68 3.72 -12.32
C ILE A 63 -3.39 3.60 -11.51
N SER A 64 -2.78 4.74 -11.19
CA SER A 64 -1.54 4.87 -10.42
C SER A 64 -1.83 5.23 -8.97
N THR A 65 -0.95 4.81 -8.06
CA THR A 65 -1.01 5.26 -6.66
C THR A 65 -0.67 6.75 -6.59
N SER A 66 -1.51 7.51 -5.90
CA SER A 66 -1.28 8.95 -5.71
C SER A 66 -0.95 9.25 -4.25
N HIS A 67 0.08 10.06 -4.03
CA HIS A 67 0.58 10.39 -2.70
C HIS A 67 0.23 11.84 -2.36
N VAL A 68 -0.57 12.04 -1.32
CA VAL A 68 -0.92 13.37 -0.79
C VAL A 68 -0.51 13.51 0.68
N GLU A 69 -0.24 14.73 1.12
CA GLU A 69 0.06 15.05 2.52
C GLU A 69 -1.05 15.92 3.11
N TYR A 70 -1.35 15.70 4.40
CA TYR A 70 -2.21 16.58 5.19
C TYR A 70 -1.86 16.45 6.67
N ASP A 71 -2.35 17.41 7.45
CA ASP A 71 -2.04 17.57 8.86
C ASP A 71 -3.32 17.57 9.69
N THR A 72 -3.29 16.90 10.84
CA THR A 72 -4.17 17.18 11.98
C THR A 72 -3.41 18.04 12.99
N PRO A 73 -4.05 18.57 14.04
CA PRO A 73 -3.32 19.25 15.11
C PRO A 73 -2.28 18.34 15.79
N THR A 74 -2.47 17.02 15.74
CA THR A 74 -1.65 16.07 16.48
C THR A 74 -0.61 15.35 15.62
N ARG A 75 -0.90 15.10 14.33
CA ARG A 75 -0.09 14.23 13.46
C ARG A 75 0.06 14.79 12.05
N HIS A 76 1.11 14.33 11.38
CA HIS A 76 1.30 14.50 9.94
C HIS A 76 0.99 13.18 9.23
N TYR A 77 0.18 13.24 8.18
CA TYR A 77 -0.21 12.07 7.40
C TYR A 77 0.39 12.11 5.99
N ALA A 78 1.00 11.00 5.58
CA ALA A 78 1.15 10.67 4.17
C ALA A 78 0.02 9.72 3.77
N HIS A 79 -0.72 10.07 2.74
CA HIS A 79 -1.89 9.32 2.29
C HIS A 79 -1.67 8.77 0.90
N VAL A 80 -1.83 7.45 0.75
CA VAL A 80 -1.74 6.74 -0.52
C VAL A 80 -3.15 6.42 -1.03
N ASP A 81 -3.57 7.05 -2.13
CA ASP A 81 -4.84 6.75 -2.80
C ASP A 81 -4.64 5.53 -3.71
N CYS A 82 -5.27 4.40 -3.38
CA CYS A 82 -5.11 3.16 -4.13
C CYS A 82 -6.24 2.93 -5.15
N PRO A 83 -5.95 2.33 -6.31
CA PRO A 83 -6.97 1.98 -7.28
C PRO A 83 -7.87 0.85 -6.77
N GLY A 84 -9.17 0.87 -7.15
CA GLY A 84 -10.16 -0.15 -6.76
C GLY A 84 -10.59 -1.10 -7.86
N HIS A 85 -10.09 -0.91 -9.09
CA HIS A 85 -10.43 -1.74 -10.22
C HIS A 85 -9.57 -3.02 -10.22
N ALA A 86 -10.18 -4.17 -10.56
CA ALA A 86 -9.53 -5.49 -10.49
C ALA A 86 -8.19 -5.54 -11.26
N ASP A 87 -8.16 -4.92 -12.45
CA ASP A 87 -6.98 -4.88 -13.31
C ASP A 87 -5.77 -4.16 -12.68
N TYR A 88 -6.01 -3.26 -11.73
CA TYR A 88 -4.97 -2.42 -11.10
C TYR A 88 -4.67 -2.79 -9.65
N VAL A 89 -5.16 -3.94 -9.17
CA VAL A 89 -4.89 -4.45 -7.81
C VAL A 89 -3.39 -4.57 -7.51
N LYS A 90 -2.52 -4.72 -8.53
CA LYS A 90 -1.05 -4.72 -8.32
C LYS A 90 -0.56 -3.43 -7.66
N ASN A 91 -1.09 -2.30 -8.10
CA ASN A 91 -0.75 -0.99 -7.56
C ASN A 91 -1.35 -0.81 -6.17
N MET A 92 -2.55 -1.33 -5.92
CA MET A 92 -3.13 -1.36 -4.58
C MET A 92 -2.27 -2.14 -3.59
N ILE A 93 -1.79 -3.34 -3.92
CA ILE A 93 -0.90 -4.13 -3.06
C ILE A 93 0.36 -3.35 -2.68
N THR A 94 0.94 -2.65 -3.67
CA THR A 94 2.15 -1.84 -3.48
C THR A 94 1.88 -0.64 -2.56
N GLY A 95 0.73 0.01 -2.69
CA GLY A 95 0.32 1.10 -1.80
C GLY A 95 -0.07 0.63 -0.40
N ALA A 96 -0.80 -0.48 -0.28
CA ALA A 96 -1.25 -1.03 1.00
C ALA A 96 -0.08 -1.50 1.88
N ALA A 97 1.00 -2.02 1.28
CA ALA A 97 2.23 -2.37 2.01
C ALA A 97 2.88 -1.15 2.71
N GLN A 98 2.48 0.07 2.36
CA GLN A 98 2.99 1.30 2.94
C GLN A 98 2.13 1.84 4.09
N MET A 99 0.95 1.26 4.34
CA MET A 99 -0.02 1.81 5.29
C MET A 99 0.22 1.30 6.71
N ASP A 100 0.27 2.22 7.67
CA ASP A 100 0.17 1.93 9.10
C ASP A 100 -1.29 1.73 9.54
N GLY A 101 -2.22 2.23 8.75
CA GLY A 101 -3.62 1.86 8.78
C GLY A 101 -4.33 2.29 7.50
N ALA A 102 -5.39 1.60 7.12
CA ALA A 102 -6.13 1.88 5.89
C ALA A 102 -7.52 2.47 6.19
N ILE A 103 -8.03 3.25 5.25
CA ILE A 103 -9.40 3.73 5.21
C ILE A 103 -10.14 2.88 4.18
N LEU A 104 -11.01 1.99 4.64
CA LEU A 104 -11.87 1.20 3.78
C LEU A 104 -13.09 2.03 3.38
N VAL A 105 -13.22 2.31 2.08
CA VAL A 105 -14.32 3.09 1.53
C VAL A 105 -15.39 2.15 0.97
N VAL A 106 -16.59 2.21 1.55
CA VAL A 106 -17.75 1.41 1.14
C VAL A 106 -18.89 2.34 0.77
N ALA A 107 -19.47 2.20 -0.42
CA ALA A 107 -20.65 2.98 -0.78
C ALA A 107 -21.89 2.40 -0.10
N ALA A 108 -22.66 3.25 0.60
CA ALA A 108 -23.92 2.87 1.24
C ALA A 108 -24.97 2.35 0.23
N THR A 109 -24.89 2.76 -1.03
CA THR A 109 -25.79 2.30 -2.10
C THR A 109 -25.52 0.87 -2.55
N ASP A 110 -24.29 0.39 -2.37
CA ASP A 110 -23.79 -0.84 -3.01
C ASP A 110 -23.44 -1.92 -1.97
N GLY A 111 -23.02 -1.51 -0.77
CA GLY A 111 -22.53 -2.41 0.27
C GLY A 111 -21.17 -3.04 -0.06
N PRO A 112 -20.78 -4.12 0.65
CA PRO A 112 -19.52 -4.83 0.39
C PRO A 112 -19.50 -5.56 -0.96
N MET A 113 -18.70 -5.05 -1.88
CA MET A 113 -18.47 -5.63 -3.22
C MET A 113 -17.24 -6.57 -3.27
N PRO A 114 -17.04 -7.38 -4.35
CA PRO A 114 -15.93 -8.35 -4.43
C PRO A 114 -14.54 -7.78 -4.15
N GLN A 115 -14.23 -6.59 -4.67
CA GLN A 115 -12.93 -5.93 -4.42
C GLN A 115 -12.84 -5.39 -2.98
N THR A 116 -13.94 -5.13 -2.30
CA THR A 116 -13.93 -4.81 -0.85
C THR A 116 -13.32 -5.99 -0.09
N ARG A 117 -13.82 -7.20 -0.36
CA ARG A 117 -13.31 -8.46 0.20
C ARG A 117 -11.85 -8.69 -0.17
N GLU A 118 -11.50 -8.57 -1.46
CA GLU A 118 -10.13 -8.75 -1.93
C GLU A 118 -9.16 -7.74 -1.29
N HIS A 119 -9.57 -6.48 -1.11
CA HIS A 119 -8.73 -5.45 -0.52
C HIS A 119 -8.50 -5.66 0.98
N ILE A 120 -9.51 -6.08 1.75
CA ILE A 120 -9.35 -6.39 3.18
C ILE A 120 -8.34 -7.54 3.33
N LEU A 121 -8.55 -8.63 2.57
CA LEU A 121 -7.67 -9.78 2.60
C LEU A 121 -6.24 -9.39 2.21
N LEU A 122 -6.04 -8.68 1.11
CA LEU A 122 -4.72 -8.24 0.67
C LEU A 122 -4.04 -7.30 1.68
N SER A 123 -4.80 -6.38 2.28
CA SER A 123 -4.30 -5.48 3.32
C SER A 123 -3.75 -6.27 4.51
N ARG A 124 -4.47 -7.31 4.95
CA ARG A 124 -4.00 -8.22 6.00
C ARG A 124 -2.70 -8.92 5.61
N GLN A 125 -2.61 -9.40 4.37
CA GLN A 125 -1.44 -10.16 3.90
C GLN A 125 -0.18 -9.30 3.74
N VAL A 126 -0.33 -8.04 3.33
CA VAL A 126 0.78 -7.08 3.27
C VAL A 126 1.07 -6.41 4.63
N GLY A 127 0.34 -6.79 5.68
CA GLY A 127 0.64 -6.41 7.06
C GLY A 127 0.02 -5.09 7.53
N VAL A 128 -1.05 -4.61 6.90
CA VAL A 128 -1.80 -3.45 7.40
C VAL A 128 -2.45 -3.82 8.74
N PRO A 129 -2.10 -3.15 9.86
CA PRO A 129 -2.54 -3.57 11.18
C PRO A 129 -3.90 -3.02 11.61
N TYR A 130 -4.32 -1.87 11.07
CA TYR A 130 -5.57 -1.19 11.45
C TYR A 130 -6.39 -0.78 10.22
N ILE A 131 -7.71 -0.90 10.32
CA ILE A 131 -8.65 -0.41 9.31
C ILE A 131 -9.69 0.49 9.99
N ILE A 132 -9.95 1.65 9.40
CA ILE A 132 -11.11 2.50 9.69
C ILE A 132 -12.04 2.43 8.50
N VAL A 133 -13.35 2.42 8.72
CA VAL A 133 -14.33 2.40 7.64
C VAL A 133 -14.92 3.80 7.42
N PHE A 134 -14.99 4.22 6.17
CA PHE A 134 -15.81 5.35 5.75
C PHE A 134 -16.94 4.84 4.84
N MET A 135 -18.16 4.79 5.39
CA MET A 135 -19.35 4.46 4.62
C MET A 135 -19.80 5.71 3.85
N ASN A 136 -19.44 5.75 2.57
CA ASN A 136 -19.61 6.89 1.69
C ASN A 136 -20.98 6.88 0.99
N LYS A 137 -21.33 7.98 0.33
CA LYS A 137 -22.59 8.17 -0.42
C LYS A 137 -23.86 8.03 0.44
N CYS A 138 -23.77 8.34 1.74
CA CYS A 138 -24.95 8.34 2.62
C CYS A 138 -25.98 9.42 2.23
N ASP A 139 -25.59 10.42 1.44
CA ASP A 139 -26.51 11.41 0.86
C ASP A 139 -27.48 10.83 -0.19
N MET A 140 -27.22 9.61 -0.66
CA MET A 140 -28.02 8.91 -1.68
C MET A 140 -28.98 7.87 -1.07
N VAL A 141 -28.94 7.68 0.25
CA VAL A 141 -29.72 6.65 0.96
C VAL A 141 -30.55 7.31 2.06
N ASP A 142 -31.86 7.32 1.87
CA ASP A 142 -32.83 7.90 2.83
C ASP A 142 -33.30 6.88 3.89
N ASP A 143 -32.97 5.60 3.74
CA ASP A 143 -33.43 4.50 4.59
C ASP A 143 -32.38 4.12 5.65
N GLU A 144 -32.66 4.44 6.91
CA GLU A 144 -31.79 4.14 8.05
C GLU A 144 -31.58 2.62 8.24
N GLU A 145 -32.59 1.79 7.95
CA GLU A 145 -32.45 0.32 8.10
C GLU A 145 -31.45 -0.24 7.08
N LEU A 146 -31.39 0.35 5.88
CA LEU A 146 -30.42 -0.03 4.85
C LEU A 146 -28.99 0.35 5.27
N LEU A 147 -28.80 1.53 5.87
CA LEU A 147 -27.49 1.97 6.37
C LEU A 147 -26.98 1.06 7.49
N GLU A 148 -27.86 0.69 8.43
CA GLU A 148 -27.53 -0.26 9.50
C GLU A 148 -27.17 -1.64 8.95
N LEU A 149 -27.93 -2.13 7.95
CA LEU A 149 -27.64 -3.41 7.30
C LEU A 149 -26.26 -3.41 6.63
N VAL A 150 -25.94 -2.37 5.85
CA VAL A 150 -24.63 -2.26 5.19
C VAL A 150 -23.51 -2.17 6.21
N GLU A 151 -23.68 -1.41 7.29
CA GLU A 151 -22.73 -1.35 8.39
C GLU A 151 -22.49 -2.74 9.01
N MET A 152 -23.55 -3.50 9.30
CA MET A 152 -23.43 -4.87 9.81
C MET A 152 -22.64 -5.77 8.86
N GLU A 153 -22.96 -5.76 7.57
CA GLU A 153 -22.26 -6.59 6.56
C GLU A 153 -20.76 -6.23 6.46
N VAL A 154 -20.42 -4.93 6.54
CA VAL A 154 -19.01 -4.50 6.53
C VAL A 154 -18.27 -4.98 7.77
N ARG A 155 -18.89 -4.90 8.95
CA ARG A 155 -18.29 -5.35 10.21
C ARG A 155 -18.07 -6.87 10.21
N GLU A 156 -19.07 -7.64 9.78
CA GLU A 156 -18.96 -9.10 9.63
C GLU A 156 -17.81 -9.47 8.68
N LEU A 157 -17.70 -8.78 7.54
CA LEU A 157 -16.63 -9.00 6.58
C LEU A 157 -15.24 -8.71 7.15
N LEU A 158 -15.08 -7.66 7.96
CA LEU A 158 -13.81 -7.34 8.60
C LEU A 158 -13.44 -8.39 9.66
N SER A 159 -14.43 -8.86 10.43
CA SER A 159 -14.27 -9.95 11.39
C SER A 159 -13.87 -11.28 10.72
N GLU A 160 -14.38 -11.56 9.52
CA GLU A 160 -13.99 -12.75 8.73
C GLU A 160 -12.48 -12.81 8.41
N TYR A 161 -11.83 -11.65 8.29
CA TYR A 161 -10.39 -11.53 7.97
C TYR A 161 -9.53 -11.07 9.15
N ASP A 162 -9.94 -11.38 10.38
CA ASP A 162 -9.23 -11.10 11.63
C ASP A 162 -8.96 -9.60 11.91
N PHE A 163 -9.81 -8.71 11.39
CA PHE A 163 -9.89 -7.33 11.88
C PHE A 163 -10.99 -7.23 12.95
N PRO A 164 -10.87 -6.30 13.93
CA PRO A 164 -11.84 -6.15 15.00
C PRO A 164 -13.10 -5.42 14.50
N GLY A 165 -13.93 -6.11 13.70
CA GLY A 165 -15.10 -5.55 13.02
C GLY A 165 -16.08 -4.82 13.94
N ASP A 166 -16.29 -5.33 15.15
CA ASP A 166 -17.22 -4.73 16.12
C ASP A 166 -16.67 -3.49 16.83
N ASP A 167 -15.34 -3.37 16.96
CA ASP A 167 -14.69 -2.34 17.78
C ASP A 167 -14.04 -1.21 16.96
N LEU A 168 -13.97 -1.36 15.63
CA LEU A 168 -13.34 -0.35 14.77
C LEU A 168 -14.27 0.85 14.49
N PRO A 169 -13.71 2.05 14.27
CA PRO A 169 -14.48 3.21 13.87
C PRO A 169 -15.07 3.03 12.46
N LEU A 170 -16.36 3.32 12.35
CA LEU A 170 -17.09 3.42 11.09
C LEU A 170 -17.77 4.76 11.04
N ILE A 171 -17.41 5.57 10.04
CA ILE A 171 -17.94 6.92 9.86
C ILE A 171 -18.87 6.91 8.65
N GLN A 172 -20.13 7.28 8.87
CA GLN A 172 -21.13 7.43 7.82
C GLN A 172 -21.08 8.86 7.27
N GLY A 173 -20.94 9.01 5.96
CA GLY A 173 -20.67 10.32 5.35
C GLY A 173 -20.92 10.40 3.84
N SER A 174 -20.71 11.60 3.32
CA SER A 174 -20.68 11.87 1.88
C SER A 174 -19.44 12.70 1.55
N ALA A 175 -18.46 12.04 0.93
CA ALA A 175 -17.23 12.69 0.48
C ALA A 175 -17.51 13.77 -0.57
N LEU A 176 -18.48 13.54 -1.46
CA LEU A 176 -18.84 14.50 -2.50
C LEU A 176 -19.44 15.76 -1.87
N LYS A 177 -20.42 15.61 -0.98
CA LYS A 177 -21.06 16.77 -0.32
C LYS A 177 -20.11 17.52 0.61
N ALA A 178 -19.19 16.81 1.26
CA ALA A 178 -18.11 17.45 2.02
C ALA A 178 -17.22 18.31 1.11
N LEU A 179 -16.88 17.81 -0.08
CA LEU A 179 -16.07 18.55 -1.07
C LEU A 179 -16.84 19.75 -1.66
N GLU A 180 -18.17 19.66 -1.79
CA GLU A 180 -19.05 20.77 -2.17
C GLU A 180 -19.21 21.83 -1.05
N GLY A 181 -18.69 21.57 0.16
CA GLY A 181 -18.67 22.50 1.27
C GLY A 181 -19.90 22.45 2.19
N GLU A 182 -20.70 21.39 2.13
CA GLU A 182 -21.84 21.20 3.02
C GLU A 182 -21.37 20.84 4.43
N LYS A 183 -21.65 21.73 5.40
CA LYS A 183 -21.08 21.67 6.75
C LYS A 183 -21.27 20.33 7.47
N GLN A 184 -22.48 19.75 7.41
CA GLN A 184 -22.78 18.47 8.05
C GLN A 184 -21.88 17.32 7.56
N TRP A 185 -21.45 17.37 6.30
CA TRP A 185 -20.60 16.37 5.68
C TRP A 185 -19.11 16.70 5.86
N GLU A 186 -18.74 17.99 5.89
CA GLU A 186 -17.39 18.41 6.33
C GLU A 186 -17.09 17.91 7.75
N ASP A 187 -18.08 17.98 8.66
CA ASP A 187 -17.92 17.51 10.04
C ASP A 187 -17.64 16.00 10.11
N LYS A 188 -18.17 15.20 9.18
CA LYS A 188 -17.85 13.77 9.05
C LYS A 188 -16.41 13.50 8.60
N ILE A 189 -15.82 14.39 7.80
CA ILE A 189 -14.39 14.30 7.45
C ILE A 189 -13.51 14.65 8.65
N VAL A 190 -13.93 15.60 9.48
CA VAL A 190 -13.25 15.91 10.75
C VAL A 190 -13.34 14.72 11.72
N GLU A 191 -14.52 14.11 11.85
CA GLU A 191 -14.73 12.89 12.65
C GLU A 191 -13.83 11.73 12.18
N LEU A 192 -13.70 11.54 10.86
CA LEU A 192 -12.76 10.57 10.29
C LEU A 192 -11.30 10.88 10.67
N ALA A 193 -10.89 12.16 10.63
CA ALA A 193 -9.53 12.56 11.01
C ALA A 193 -9.26 12.34 12.52
N GLU A 194 -10.24 12.61 13.38
CA GLU A 194 -10.16 12.32 14.81
C GLU A 194 -10.09 10.82 15.09
N ALA A 195 -10.80 10.00 14.32
CA ALA A 195 -10.69 8.55 14.38
C ALA A 195 -9.30 8.07 13.95
N LEU A 196 -8.72 8.66 12.89
CA LEU A 196 -7.32 8.36 12.48
C LEU A 196 -6.31 8.73 13.57
N ASP A 197 -6.52 9.84 14.27
CA ASP A 197 -5.64 10.31 15.35
C ASP A 197 -5.74 9.39 16.60
N SER A 198 -6.92 8.85 16.88
CA SER A 198 -7.19 8.12 18.13
C SER A 198 -7.11 6.60 18.02
N TYR A 199 -7.52 6.02 16.89
CA TYR A 199 -7.63 4.58 16.72
C TYR A 199 -6.34 3.95 16.19
N ILE A 200 -5.67 4.60 15.23
CA ILE A 200 -4.38 4.15 14.74
C ILE A 200 -3.31 4.61 15.75
N PRO A 201 -2.57 3.71 16.41
CA PRO A 201 -1.51 4.12 17.33
C PRO A 201 -0.36 4.77 16.57
N GLU A 202 0.49 5.49 17.29
CA GLU A 202 1.78 5.89 16.72
C GLU A 202 2.60 4.63 16.43
N PRO A 203 2.99 4.39 15.17
CA PRO A 203 3.68 3.17 14.80
C PRO A 203 5.10 3.16 15.36
N GLU A 204 5.48 2.07 16.02
CA GLU A 204 6.88 1.83 16.38
C GLU A 204 7.72 1.66 15.12
N ARG A 205 8.72 2.51 14.94
CA ARG A 205 9.58 2.52 13.75
C ARG A 205 10.89 1.80 14.05
N ASP A 206 11.26 0.87 13.17
CA ASP A 206 12.51 0.11 13.23
C ASP A 206 13.74 0.94 12.80
N ILE A 207 13.93 2.13 13.38
CA ILE A 207 15.00 3.07 12.99
C ILE A 207 16.41 2.57 13.33
N ASP A 208 16.54 1.66 14.30
CA ASP A 208 17.83 1.11 14.72
C ASP A 208 18.27 -0.09 13.88
N LYS A 209 17.41 -0.60 12.99
CA LYS A 209 17.75 -1.68 12.06
C LYS A 209 18.56 -1.17 10.86
N PRO A 210 19.23 -2.06 10.10
CA PRO A 210 19.85 -1.67 8.83
C PRO A 210 18.86 -1.01 7.88
N PHE A 211 19.30 0.04 7.18
CA PHE A 211 18.47 0.74 6.21
C PHE A 211 17.99 -0.20 5.10
N ILE A 212 16.68 -0.17 4.83
CA ILE A 212 16.08 -0.81 3.65
C ILE A 212 14.86 0.01 3.21
N MET A 213 14.79 0.27 1.91
CA MET A 213 13.71 1.03 1.27
C MET A 213 13.35 0.37 -0.07
N PRO A 214 12.19 -0.29 -0.17
CA PRO A 214 11.71 -0.86 -1.43
C PRO A 214 11.44 0.23 -2.47
N ILE A 215 11.88 0.02 -3.70
CA ILE A 215 11.74 1.00 -4.78
C ILE A 215 10.36 0.84 -5.42
N GLU A 216 9.55 1.90 -5.32
CA GLU A 216 8.21 1.99 -5.91
C GLU A 216 8.27 2.60 -7.31
N ASP A 217 8.98 3.72 -7.48
CA ASP A 217 9.09 4.41 -8.77
C ASP A 217 10.46 5.09 -8.96
N VAL A 218 10.82 5.31 -10.22
CA VAL A 218 12.11 5.83 -10.67
C VAL A 218 11.93 7.03 -11.60
N PHE A 219 12.42 8.18 -11.17
CA PHE A 219 12.41 9.43 -11.89
C PHE A 219 13.81 9.84 -12.32
N SER A 220 13.92 10.52 -13.46
CA SER A 220 15.15 11.22 -13.85
C SER A 220 14.91 12.72 -13.74
N ILE A 221 15.73 13.39 -12.94
CA ILE A 221 15.71 14.85 -12.83
C ILE A 221 16.85 15.42 -13.65
N GLN A 222 16.50 16.16 -14.71
CA GLN A 222 17.46 16.79 -15.60
C GLN A 222 18.47 17.65 -14.80
N GLY A 223 19.76 17.33 -14.95
CA GLY A 223 20.85 18.03 -14.28
C GLY A 223 21.09 17.67 -12.80
N ARG A 224 20.29 16.77 -12.21
CA ARG A 224 20.53 16.24 -10.84
C ARG A 224 20.88 14.77 -10.81
N GLY A 225 20.19 13.92 -11.58
CA GLY A 225 20.40 12.48 -11.62
C GLY A 225 19.11 11.68 -11.43
N THR A 226 19.26 10.41 -11.04
CA THR A 226 18.15 9.46 -10.86
C THR A 226 17.64 9.51 -9.43
N VAL A 227 16.34 9.73 -9.27
CA VAL A 227 15.64 9.69 -7.98
C VAL A 227 14.80 8.44 -7.94
N VAL A 228 14.98 7.65 -6.89
CA VAL A 228 14.12 6.51 -6.59
C VAL A 228 13.23 6.85 -5.41
N THR A 229 11.98 6.42 -5.46
CA THR A 229 10.97 6.73 -4.44
C THR A 229 10.50 5.47 -3.75
N GLY A 230 10.15 5.60 -2.48
CA GLY A 230 9.55 4.54 -1.69
C GLY A 230 9.47 4.89 -0.21
N ARG A 231 8.73 4.06 0.53
CA ARG A 231 8.68 4.09 1.98
C ARG A 231 9.93 3.43 2.55
N VAL A 232 10.64 4.10 3.46
CA VAL A 232 11.71 3.46 4.22
C VAL A 232 11.08 2.40 5.13
N GLU A 233 11.41 1.13 4.92
CA GLU A 233 10.85 0.02 5.70
C GLU A 233 11.55 -0.10 7.06
N ALA A 234 12.88 0.03 7.09
CA ALA A 234 13.66 0.02 8.31
C ALA A 234 14.91 0.91 8.22
N GLY A 235 15.45 1.29 9.37
CA GLY A 235 16.66 2.08 9.50
C GLY A 235 16.52 3.56 9.16
N ILE A 236 17.67 4.19 8.96
CA ILE A 236 17.81 5.61 8.60
C ILE A 236 18.78 5.71 7.42
N ILE A 237 18.48 6.60 6.48
CA ILE A 237 19.38 6.99 5.40
C ILE A 237 19.73 8.47 5.50
N ASN A 238 21.02 8.78 5.50
CA ASN A 238 21.53 10.14 5.50
C ASN A 238 22.03 10.54 4.11
N VAL A 239 22.06 11.85 3.87
CA VAL A 239 22.79 12.37 2.70
C VAL A 239 24.27 12.01 2.83
N ASN A 240 24.82 11.44 1.77
CA ASN A 240 26.16 10.86 1.60
C ASN A 240 26.35 9.42 2.09
N ASP A 241 25.30 8.74 2.55
CA ASP A 241 25.40 7.30 2.85
C ASP A 241 25.65 6.48 1.58
N GLU A 242 26.52 5.46 1.69
CA GLU A 242 26.67 4.41 0.68
C GLU A 242 25.49 3.44 0.79
N VAL A 243 24.90 3.07 -0.35
CA VAL A 243 23.77 2.15 -0.45
C VAL A 243 24.01 1.12 -1.54
N GLU A 244 23.36 -0.04 -1.41
CA GLU A 244 23.27 -1.05 -2.47
C GLU A 244 21.88 -1.06 -3.08
N ILE A 245 21.83 -1.22 -4.40
CA ILE A 245 20.60 -1.47 -5.17
C ILE A 245 20.52 -2.98 -5.38
N VAL A 246 19.61 -3.65 -4.69
CA VAL A 246 19.57 -5.11 -4.56
C VAL A 246 18.31 -5.68 -5.20
N GLY A 247 18.46 -6.81 -5.90
CA GLY A 247 17.36 -7.57 -6.53
C GLY A 247 17.23 -7.32 -8.04
N ILE A 248 16.57 -8.25 -8.73
CA ILE A 248 16.27 -8.36 -10.17
C ILE A 248 17.51 -8.40 -11.08
N LYS A 249 18.43 -7.45 -10.91
CA LYS A 249 19.71 -7.29 -11.62
C LYS A 249 20.88 -7.58 -10.66
N GLU A 250 22.10 -7.56 -11.20
CA GLU A 250 23.32 -7.60 -10.38
C GLU A 250 23.32 -6.44 -9.38
N THR A 251 23.71 -6.73 -8.13
CA THR A 251 23.74 -5.72 -7.08
C THR A 251 24.82 -4.68 -7.37
N THR A 252 24.44 -3.41 -7.31
CA THR A 252 25.35 -2.28 -7.55
C THR A 252 25.37 -1.34 -6.37
N LYS A 253 26.52 -0.68 -6.16
CA LYS A 253 26.69 0.34 -5.14
C LYS A 253 26.40 1.72 -5.70
N SER A 254 25.82 2.58 -4.86
CA SER A 254 25.62 3.99 -5.14
C SER A 254 25.80 4.81 -3.86
N THR A 255 25.69 6.13 -3.99
CA THR A 255 25.70 7.06 -2.85
C THR A 255 24.44 7.88 -2.88
N CYS A 256 23.72 7.93 -1.76
CA CYS A 256 22.60 8.85 -1.59
C CYS A 256 23.12 10.28 -1.50
N THR A 257 22.68 11.17 -2.38
CA THR A 257 23.16 12.56 -2.45
C THR A 257 22.08 13.58 -2.14
N GLY A 258 20.87 13.12 -1.86
CA GLY A 258 19.76 13.95 -1.43
C GLY A 258 18.60 13.08 -1.00
N VAL A 259 17.92 13.53 0.05
CA VAL A 259 16.66 12.95 0.53
C VAL A 259 15.60 14.04 0.46
N GLU A 260 14.47 13.73 -0.16
CA GLU A 260 13.34 14.64 -0.27
C GLU A 260 12.03 13.93 0.11
N MET A 261 11.09 14.66 0.70
CA MET A 261 9.72 14.17 0.96
C MET A 261 8.75 15.27 0.56
N PHE A 262 7.77 14.95 -0.29
CA PHE A 262 6.80 15.93 -0.84
C PHE A 262 7.44 17.21 -1.41
N ARG A 263 8.58 17.08 -2.11
CA ARG A 263 9.39 18.19 -2.68
C ARG A 263 10.04 19.11 -1.63
N LYS A 264 10.02 18.74 -0.36
CA LYS A 264 10.74 19.38 0.74
C LYS A 264 12.05 18.63 1.01
N LEU A 265 13.11 19.35 1.36
CA LEU A 265 14.42 18.76 1.66
C LEU A 265 14.43 18.14 3.06
N LEU A 266 15.03 16.96 3.18
CA LEU A 266 15.29 16.26 4.44
C LEU A 266 16.81 16.11 4.64
N ASP A 267 17.27 16.19 5.89
CA ASP A 267 18.68 15.91 6.22
C ASP A 267 18.95 14.38 6.24
N GLU A 268 17.94 13.60 6.62
CA GLU A 268 17.93 12.13 6.66
C GLU A 268 16.51 11.64 6.37
N GLY A 269 16.34 10.42 5.88
CA GLY A 269 15.06 9.72 5.79
C GLY A 269 15.00 8.58 6.81
N ARG A 270 13.88 8.42 7.51
CA ARG A 270 13.69 7.43 8.58
C ARG A 270 12.64 6.41 8.22
N ALA A 271 12.73 5.21 8.82
CA ALA A 271 11.70 4.18 8.73
C ALA A 271 10.29 4.76 8.93
N GLY A 272 9.40 4.47 7.98
CA GLY A 272 8.06 5.03 7.89
C GLY A 272 7.92 6.25 6.99
N GLU A 273 8.97 6.99 6.66
CA GLU A 273 8.85 8.17 5.78
C GLU A 273 8.82 7.75 4.30
N ASN A 274 7.90 8.34 3.54
CA ASN A 274 7.86 8.24 2.08
C ASN A 274 8.81 9.25 1.45
N ILE A 275 9.95 8.78 0.94
CA ILE A 275 11.04 9.64 0.48
C ILE A 275 11.37 9.42 -1.00
N GLY A 276 11.98 10.43 -1.61
CA GLY A 276 12.78 10.33 -2.82
C GLY A 276 14.26 10.41 -2.48
N ALA A 277 15.00 9.36 -2.82
CA ALA A 277 16.46 9.29 -2.66
C ALA A 277 17.15 9.56 -4.01
N LEU A 278 18.00 10.58 -4.06
CA LEU A 278 18.80 10.93 -5.24
C LEU A 278 20.10 10.11 -5.26
N LEU A 279 20.28 9.29 -6.29
CA LEU A 279 21.41 8.38 -6.41
C LEU A 279 22.51 8.94 -7.31
N ARG A 280 23.75 8.91 -6.81
CA ARG A 280 24.93 9.37 -7.57
C ARG A 280 25.34 8.35 -8.62
N GLY A 281 25.48 8.80 -9.86
CA GLY A 281 26.08 7.98 -10.93
C GLY A 281 25.23 6.81 -11.43
N THR A 282 24.04 6.60 -10.84
CA THR A 282 23.07 5.61 -11.29
C THR A 282 22.22 6.19 -12.42
N LYS A 283 22.13 5.50 -13.56
CA LYS A 283 21.22 5.90 -14.64
C LYS A 283 19.83 5.31 -14.41
N ARG A 284 18.82 5.87 -15.09
CA ARG A 284 17.43 5.41 -14.94
C ARG A 284 17.27 3.94 -15.36
N GLU A 285 18.00 3.49 -16.37
CA GLU A 285 17.97 2.12 -16.88
C GLU A 285 18.64 1.08 -15.94
N ASP A 286 19.50 1.55 -15.04
CA ASP A 286 20.26 0.70 -14.11
C ASP A 286 19.48 0.39 -12.83
N VAL A 287 18.33 1.03 -12.61
CA VAL A 287 17.48 0.86 -11.44
C VAL A 287 16.01 0.76 -11.83
N GLU A 288 15.26 -0.11 -11.19
CA GLU A 288 13.84 -0.32 -11.50
C GLU A 288 13.00 -0.65 -10.27
N ARG A 289 11.67 -0.51 -10.44
CA ARG A 289 10.69 -0.93 -9.45
C ARG A 289 10.86 -2.42 -9.12
N GLY A 290 10.71 -2.76 -7.84
CA GLY A 290 10.90 -4.11 -7.32
C GLY A 290 12.32 -4.41 -6.84
N GLN A 291 13.29 -3.54 -7.10
CA GLN A 291 14.55 -3.56 -6.36
C GLN A 291 14.37 -2.90 -4.99
N VAL A 292 15.35 -3.08 -4.10
CA VAL A 292 15.42 -2.36 -2.82
C VAL A 292 16.70 -1.53 -2.76
N LEU A 293 16.64 -0.35 -2.16
CA LEU A 293 17.83 0.30 -1.62
C LEU A 293 18.09 -0.27 -0.23
N ALA A 294 19.32 -0.70 0.03
CA ALA A 294 19.68 -1.27 1.32
C ALA A 294 21.04 -0.76 1.80
N LYS A 295 21.26 -0.85 3.12
CA LYS A 295 22.60 -0.72 3.71
C LYS A 295 23.52 -1.78 3.09
N PRO A 296 24.75 -1.44 2.68
CA PRO A 296 25.63 -2.40 2.02
C PRO A 296 25.82 -3.69 2.83
N GLY A 297 25.59 -4.83 2.19
CA GLY A 297 25.71 -6.17 2.78
C GLY A 297 24.64 -6.53 3.82
N SER A 298 23.58 -5.74 4.00
CA SER A 298 22.54 -6.03 5.00
C SER A 298 21.47 -7.01 4.52
N ILE A 299 21.28 -7.16 3.21
CA ILE A 299 20.33 -8.08 2.60
C ILE A 299 20.91 -8.61 1.29
N ASN A 300 20.67 -9.89 1.00
CA ASN A 300 21.13 -10.53 -0.23
C ASN A 300 19.93 -10.91 -1.11
N PRO A 301 20.08 -10.94 -2.44
CA PRO A 301 19.02 -11.39 -3.32
C PRO A 301 19.08 -12.91 -3.51
N HIS A 302 17.92 -13.55 -3.47
CA HIS A 302 17.76 -15.02 -3.52
C HIS A 302 16.77 -15.43 -4.61
N THR A 303 16.92 -16.64 -5.12
CA THR A 303 16.02 -17.19 -6.16
C THR A 303 15.18 -18.35 -5.63
N THR A 304 15.72 -19.14 -4.70
CA THR A 304 15.05 -20.37 -4.25
C THR A 304 14.78 -20.32 -2.75
N PHE A 305 13.53 -20.57 -2.38
CA PHE A 305 13.10 -20.59 -0.99
C PHE A 305 11.99 -21.62 -0.77
N THR A 306 11.83 -22.06 0.48
CA THR A 306 10.65 -22.78 0.94
C THR A 306 9.66 -21.82 1.57
N SER A 307 8.37 -22.12 1.47
CA SER A 307 7.31 -21.27 2.01
C SER A 307 6.12 -22.06 2.53
N GLU A 308 5.41 -21.45 3.47
CA GLU A 308 4.05 -21.84 3.86
C GLU A 308 3.06 -20.92 3.15
N VAL A 309 2.09 -21.50 2.45
CA VAL A 309 1.14 -20.76 1.60
C VAL A 309 -0.28 -21.22 1.88
N TYR A 310 -1.16 -20.25 2.10
CA TYR A 310 -2.60 -20.42 2.04
C TYR A 310 -3.09 -20.15 0.61
N VAL A 311 -3.82 -21.09 0.02
CA VAL A 311 -4.41 -20.95 -1.32
C VAL A 311 -5.84 -20.44 -1.16
N LEU A 312 -6.14 -19.28 -1.73
CA LEU A 312 -7.46 -18.65 -1.58
C LEU A 312 -8.53 -19.48 -2.26
N SER A 313 -9.65 -19.66 -1.56
CA SER A 313 -10.85 -20.33 -2.06
C SER A 313 -11.57 -19.49 -3.12
N LYS A 314 -12.56 -20.09 -3.77
CA LYS A 314 -13.44 -19.39 -4.72
C LYS A 314 -14.18 -18.22 -4.05
N ASP A 315 -14.66 -18.42 -2.84
CA ASP A 315 -15.54 -17.47 -2.15
C ASP A 315 -14.75 -16.25 -1.65
N GLU A 316 -13.44 -16.40 -1.46
CA GLU A 316 -12.48 -15.32 -1.18
C GLU A 316 -11.96 -14.63 -2.45
N GLY A 317 -12.51 -14.94 -3.63
CA GLY A 317 -12.09 -14.37 -4.91
C GLY A 317 -10.86 -15.03 -5.55
N GLY A 318 -10.38 -16.13 -4.97
CA GLY A 318 -9.22 -16.88 -5.42
C GLY A 318 -9.50 -17.85 -6.57
N ARG A 319 -9.00 -19.07 -6.44
CA ARG A 319 -9.08 -20.08 -7.50
C ARG A 319 -10.41 -20.81 -7.48
N HIS A 320 -10.94 -21.11 -8.67
CA HIS A 320 -12.07 -22.03 -8.84
C HIS A 320 -11.65 -23.49 -8.97
N THR A 321 -10.42 -23.73 -9.43
CA THR A 321 -9.91 -25.05 -9.79
C THR A 321 -8.55 -25.30 -9.13
N PRO A 322 -8.22 -26.57 -8.85
CA PRO A 322 -6.91 -26.92 -8.32
C PRO A 322 -5.79 -26.53 -9.29
N PHE A 323 -4.58 -26.43 -8.76
CA PHE A 323 -3.36 -26.39 -9.57
C PHE A 323 -2.49 -27.61 -9.30
N PHE A 324 -1.60 -27.89 -10.25
CA PHE A 324 -0.79 -29.09 -10.30
C PHE A 324 0.70 -28.73 -10.32
N LYS A 325 1.56 -29.74 -10.29
CA LYS A 325 3.00 -29.57 -10.52
C LYS A 325 3.29 -28.81 -11.83
N GLY A 326 4.26 -27.90 -11.80
CA GLY A 326 4.58 -27.01 -12.92
C GLY A 326 3.76 -25.72 -12.94
N TYR A 327 3.11 -25.40 -11.82
CA TYR A 327 2.40 -24.14 -11.62
C TYR A 327 3.38 -22.96 -11.61
N ARG A 328 3.13 -21.93 -12.43
CA ARG A 328 4.04 -20.78 -12.60
C ARG A 328 3.34 -19.42 -12.43
N PRO A 329 2.94 -19.06 -11.21
CA PRO A 329 2.26 -17.79 -10.93
C PRO A 329 3.24 -16.61 -10.82
N GLN A 330 2.68 -15.42 -10.59
CA GLN A 330 3.44 -14.24 -10.18
C GLN A 330 3.47 -14.15 -8.65
N PHE A 331 4.66 -13.92 -8.09
CA PHE A 331 4.90 -13.68 -6.67
C PHE A 331 5.15 -12.20 -6.42
N TYR A 332 4.56 -11.67 -5.35
CA TYR A 332 4.65 -10.26 -4.98
C TYR A 332 5.38 -10.12 -3.65
N PHE A 333 6.60 -9.57 -3.69
CA PHE A 333 7.40 -9.26 -2.51
C PHE A 333 7.56 -7.74 -2.41
N ARG A 334 6.98 -7.11 -1.39
CA ARG A 334 7.02 -5.64 -1.24
C ARG A 334 6.53 -4.96 -2.53
N THR A 335 7.40 -4.27 -3.27
CA THR A 335 7.10 -3.59 -4.55
C THR A 335 7.40 -4.43 -5.79
N THR A 336 7.94 -5.65 -5.61
CA THR A 336 8.38 -6.57 -6.65
C THR A 336 7.24 -7.45 -7.13
N ASP A 337 7.10 -7.65 -8.44
CA ASP A 337 6.40 -8.79 -9.02
C ASP A 337 7.34 -9.63 -9.90
N VAL A 338 7.38 -10.94 -9.64
CA VAL A 338 8.30 -11.86 -10.32
C VAL A 338 7.65 -13.22 -10.54
N THR A 339 7.92 -13.86 -11.69
CA THR A 339 7.40 -15.20 -11.96
C THR A 339 8.18 -16.23 -11.15
N GLY A 340 7.50 -17.19 -10.55
CA GLY A 340 8.14 -18.31 -9.84
C GLY A 340 7.63 -19.65 -10.35
N ASP A 341 8.49 -20.67 -10.30
CA ASP A 341 8.13 -22.07 -10.52
C ASP A 341 7.83 -22.74 -9.18
N VAL A 342 6.66 -23.36 -9.05
CA VAL A 342 6.22 -24.01 -7.82
C VAL A 342 6.49 -25.51 -7.87
N GLN A 343 7.25 -25.97 -6.88
CA GLN A 343 7.49 -27.38 -6.60
C GLN A 343 6.70 -27.79 -5.36
N LEU A 344 5.74 -28.70 -5.58
CA LEU A 344 4.93 -29.30 -4.52
C LEU A 344 5.73 -30.39 -3.77
N PRO A 345 5.40 -30.67 -2.50
CA PRO A 345 6.02 -31.74 -1.73
C PRO A 345 5.82 -33.11 -2.40
N GLU A 346 6.72 -34.06 -2.11
CA GLU A 346 6.57 -35.43 -2.57
C GLU A 346 5.21 -36.02 -2.14
N GLY A 347 4.52 -36.67 -3.07
CA GLY A 347 3.20 -37.26 -2.84
C GLY A 347 2.01 -36.30 -2.99
N VAL A 348 2.25 -35.00 -3.20
CA VAL A 348 1.18 -34.01 -3.46
C VAL A 348 1.08 -33.76 -4.97
N GLU A 349 0.05 -34.29 -5.61
CA GLU A 349 -0.17 -34.12 -7.06
C GLU A 349 -0.93 -32.84 -7.42
N MET A 350 -1.84 -32.41 -6.54
CA MET A 350 -2.69 -31.24 -6.74
C MET A 350 -2.94 -30.51 -5.42
N VAL A 351 -3.18 -29.20 -5.51
CA VAL A 351 -3.55 -28.35 -4.37
C VAL A 351 -4.93 -27.74 -4.63
N MET A 352 -5.82 -27.86 -3.66
CA MET A 352 -7.19 -27.37 -3.76
C MET A 352 -7.30 -25.91 -3.28
N PRO A 353 -8.21 -25.10 -3.84
CA PRO A 353 -8.56 -23.81 -3.25
C PRO A 353 -9.03 -23.99 -1.80
N GLY A 354 -8.48 -23.21 -0.87
CA GLY A 354 -8.70 -23.30 0.58
C GLY A 354 -7.61 -24.07 1.35
N ASP A 355 -6.66 -24.71 0.67
CA ASP A 355 -5.61 -25.50 1.31
C ASP A 355 -4.50 -24.62 1.90
N ASN A 356 -3.90 -25.10 3.00
CA ASN A 356 -2.59 -24.65 3.48
C ASN A 356 -1.53 -25.67 3.04
N ILE A 357 -0.50 -25.22 2.32
CA ILE A 357 0.51 -26.09 1.73
C ILE A 357 1.92 -25.54 1.92
N LYS A 358 2.87 -26.43 2.15
CA LYS A 358 4.31 -26.13 2.05
C LYS A 358 4.74 -26.31 0.61
N MET A 359 5.49 -25.36 0.06
CA MET A 359 6.03 -25.48 -1.30
C MET A 359 7.43 -24.89 -1.38
N THR A 360 8.21 -25.37 -2.35
CA THR A 360 9.48 -24.77 -2.76
C THR A 360 9.23 -23.94 -4.00
N VAL A 361 9.76 -22.72 -4.03
CA VAL A 361 9.59 -21.79 -5.14
C VAL A 361 10.96 -21.43 -5.69
N THR A 362 11.08 -21.44 -7.02
CA THR A 362 12.25 -20.93 -7.74
C THR A 362 11.83 -19.75 -8.62
N LEU A 363 12.32 -18.56 -8.28
CA LEU A 363 12.03 -17.30 -9.00
C LEU A 363 12.90 -17.17 -10.26
N ILE A 364 12.35 -16.52 -11.30
CA ILE A 364 13.09 -16.27 -12.55
C ILE A 364 14.15 -15.17 -12.44
N ALA A 365 14.13 -14.41 -11.34
CA ALA A 365 15.08 -13.34 -11.03
C ALA A 365 15.35 -13.32 -9.52
N PRO A 366 16.56 -12.94 -9.08
CA PRO A 366 16.93 -12.94 -7.67
C PRO A 366 16.29 -11.76 -6.95
N ILE A 367 15.59 -11.98 -5.83
CA ILE A 367 14.85 -10.94 -5.10
C ILE A 367 15.41 -10.78 -3.69
N ALA A 368 15.50 -9.54 -3.21
CA ALA A 368 15.92 -9.24 -1.85
C ALA A 368 14.91 -9.79 -0.84
N MET A 369 15.29 -10.84 -0.09
CA MET A 369 14.40 -11.51 0.86
C MET A 369 15.14 -12.03 2.08
N ASP A 370 14.41 -12.13 3.18
CA ASP A 370 14.81 -12.78 4.43
C ASP A 370 13.73 -13.79 4.86
N GLU A 371 14.08 -14.70 5.76
CA GLU A 371 13.10 -15.59 6.39
C GLU A 371 12.03 -14.77 7.13
N GLY A 372 10.77 -15.18 7.01
CA GLY A 372 9.62 -14.46 7.55
C GLY A 372 9.03 -13.39 6.64
N LEU A 373 9.64 -13.12 5.47
CA LEU A 373 9.09 -12.17 4.50
C LEU A 373 7.75 -12.70 3.96
N ARG A 374 6.69 -11.90 4.08
CA ARG A 374 5.36 -12.21 3.52
C ARG A 374 5.29 -11.87 2.04
N PHE A 375 4.47 -12.62 1.30
CA PHE A 375 4.24 -12.39 -0.12
C PHE A 375 2.82 -12.81 -0.53
N ALA A 376 2.35 -12.25 -1.65
CA ALA A 376 1.11 -12.68 -2.30
C ALA A 376 1.40 -13.42 -3.61
N ILE A 377 0.53 -14.35 -3.99
CA ILE A 377 0.58 -15.09 -5.24
C ILE A 377 -0.60 -14.66 -6.11
N ARG A 378 -0.34 -14.27 -7.36
CA ARG A 378 -1.38 -13.85 -8.30
C ARG A 378 -1.28 -14.55 -9.65
N GLU A 379 -2.44 -14.79 -10.24
CA GLU A 379 -2.59 -15.34 -11.58
C GLU A 379 -3.83 -14.75 -12.25
N GLY A 380 -3.73 -14.45 -13.56
CA GLY A 380 -4.90 -14.05 -14.36
C GLY A 380 -5.63 -12.82 -13.81
N GLY A 381 -4.91 -11.90 -13.17
CA GLY A 381 -5.48 -10.70 -12.55
C GLY A 381 -6.13 -10.92 -11.18
N ARG A 382 -6.02 -12.11 -10.58
CA ARG A 382 -6.60 -12.42 -9.26
C ARG A 382 -5.54 -12.82 -8.25
N THR A 383 -5.79 -12.50 -7.00
CA THR A 383 -5.01 -13.05 -5.88
C THR A 383 -5.43 -14.49 -5.64
N VAL A 384 -4.49 -15.42 -5.69
CA VAL A 384 -4.76 -16.87 -5.62
C VAL A 384 -4.12 -17.54 -4.42
N GLY A 385 -3.16 -16.88 -3.77
CA GLY A 385 -2.53 -17.38 -2.57
C GLY A 385 -1.85 -16.28 -1.77
N ALA A 386 -1.59 -16.56 -0.51
CA ALA A 386 -0.79 -15.72 0.37
C ALA A 386 0.18 -16.60 1.14
N GLY A 387 1.42 -16.15 1.30
CA GLY A 387 2.46 -16.98 1.89
C GLY A 387 3.51 -16.20 2.65
N VAL A 388 4.38 -16.97 3.31
CA VAL A 388 5.54 -16.47 4.05
C VAL A 388 6.77 -17.30 3.68
N VAL A 389 7.89 -16.63 3.48
CA VAL A 389 9.20 -17.26 3.27
C VAL A 389 9.58 -17.99 4.56
N ALA A 390 9.77 -19.30 4.49
CA ALA A 390 10.10 -20.13 5.63
C ALA A 390 11.61 -20.35 5.76
N THR A 391 12.28 -20.72 4.66
CA THR A 391 13.74 -20.94 4.65
C THR A 391 14.31 -20.57 3.29
N ILE A 392 15.44 -19.88 3.29
CA ILE A 392 16.18 -19.55 2.06
C ILE A 392 17.06 -20.74 1.66
N VAL A 393 17.00 -21.13 0.39
CA VAL A 393 17.75 -22.27 -0.15
C VAL A 393 18.92 -21.80 -1.01
N GLU A 394 18.69 -20.82 -1.89
CA GLU A 394 19.69 -20.25 -2.81
C GLU A 394 19.51 -18.74 -2.98
#